data_AF-A0A929FTU0-F1
#
_entry.id   AF-A0A929FTU0-F1
#
_cell.length_a   1.000
_cell.length_b   1.000
_cell.length_c   1.000
_cell.angle_alpha   90.00
_cell.angle_beta   90.00
_cell.angle_gamma   90.00
#
_symmetry.space_group_name_H-M   'P 1'
#
loop_
_entity.id
_entity.type
_entity.pdbx_description
1 polymer ?
#
loop_
_entity_poly.entity_id
_entity_poly.type
_entity_poly.pdbx_seq_one_letter_code
_entity_poly.pdbx_strand_id
1 'polypeptide(L)' 'MEIVQWIVFEEPIEVSRTQIQKFSQNFPMNARPIQRLNRRFLLESSPG' A
#
# COMPACT_ATOMS: atom_id res chain seq x y z
N MET A 1 -17.38 4.58 -0.30
CA MET A 1 -17.55 3.18 -0.72
C MET A 1 -16.79 2.29 0.24
N GLU A 2 -17.47 1.33 0.86
CA GLU A 2 -16.90 0.47 1.92
C GLU A 2 -16.78 -1.01 1.48
N ILE A 3 -16.97 -1.30 0.20
CA ILE A 3 -17.16 -2.67 -0.33
C ILE A 3 -15.90 -3.17 -1.07
N VAL A 4 -14.71 -2.66 -0.72
CA VAL A 4 -13.46 -3.07 -1.39
C VAL A 4 -12.83 -4.23 -0.62
N GLN A 5 -12.61 -5.35 -1.31
CA GLN A 5 -11.74 -6.42 -0.83
C GLN A 5 -10.28 -6.04 -1.14
N TRP A 6 -9.47 -5.95 -0.10
CA TRP A 6 -8.05 -5.65 -0.21
C TRP A 6 -7.23 -6.94 -0.18
N ILE A 7 -6.35 -7.10 -1.17
CA ILE A 7 -5.29 -8.10 -1.19
C ILE A 7 -3.99 -7.32 -1.38
N VAL A 8 -3.06 -7.48 -0.43
CA VAL A 8 -1.76 -6.80 -0.45
C VAL A 8 -0.70 -7.90 -0.44
N PHE A 9 0.17 -7.91 -1.45
CA PHE A 9 1.30 -8.83 -1.49
C PHE A 9 2.36 -8.37 -0.49
N GLU A 10 2.94 -9.33 0.23
CA GLU A 10 4.01 -9.07 1.19
C GLU A 10 5.34 -8.76 0.51
N GLU A 11 5.64 -9.47 -0.59
CA GLU A 11 6.86 -9.23 -1.37
C GLU A 11 6.70 -7.97 -2.24
N PRO A 12 7.53 -6.94 -2.04
CA PRO A 12 7.51 -5.75 -2.88
C PRO A 12 8.17 -6.02 -4.24
N ILE A 13 7.85 -5.19 -5.22
CA ILE A 13 8.62 -5.12 -6.46
C ILE A 13 9.75 -4.10 -6.35
N GLU A 14 10.85 -4.36 -7.04
CA GLU A 14 12.00 -3.46 -7.10
C GLU A 14 11.79 -2.32 -8.11
N VAL A 15 12.20 -1.11 -7.74
CA VAL A 15 12.16 0.09 -8.60
C VAL A 15 13.42 0.92 -8.36
N SER A 16 14.02 1.45 -9.43
CA SER A 16 15.23 2.27 -9.26
C SER A 16 14.94 3.57 -8.49
N ARG A 17 15.92 4.01 -7.70
CA ARG A 17 15.86 5.28 -6.96
C ARG A 17 15.56 6.48 -7.87
N THR A 18 16.15 6.52 -9.07
CA THR A 18 15.95 7.59 -10.05
C THR A 18 14.50 7.64 -10.56
N GLN A 19 13.85 6.49 -10.75
CA GLN A 19 12.44 6.43 -11.12
C GLN A 19 11.54 6.98 -10.00
N ILE A 20 11.79 6.59 -8.75
CA ILE A 20 11.02 7.08 -7.58
C ILE A 20 11.12 8.60 -7.46
N GLN A 21 12.33 9.15 -7.62
CA GLN A 21 12.56 10.60 -7.57
C GLN A 21 11.78 11.33 -8.66
N LYS A 22 11.87 10.89 -9.92
CA LYS A 22 11.10 11.47 -11.03
C LYS A 22 9.59 11.38 -10.79
N PHE A 23 9.09 10.28 -10.25
CA PHE A 23 7.68 10.13 -9.91
C PHE A 23 7.25 11.17 -8.85
N SER A 24 8.03 11.30 -7.77
CA SER A 24 7.74 12.23 -6.66
C SER A 24 7.78 13.72 -7.04
N GLN A 25 8.39 14.07 -8.17
CA GLN A 25 8.38 15.45 -8.68
C GLN A 25 7.06 15.80 -9.37
N ASN A 26 6.34 14.82 -9.91
CA ASN A 26 5.10 15.03 -10.65
C ASN A 26 3.87 15.01 -9.73
N PHE A 27 3.95 14.33 -8.60
CA PHE A 27 2.85 14.19 -7.65
C PHE A 27 3.30 14.59 -6.24
N PRO A 28 2.52 15.39 -5.50
CA PRO A 28 2.79 15.65 -4.10
C PRO A 28 2.66 14.36 -3.28
N MET A 29 3.02 14.40 -1.99
CA MET A 29 2.79 13.29 -1.06
C MET A 29 1.28 13.06 -0.87
N ASN A 30 0.70 12.23 -1.72
CA ASN A 30 -0.74 11.96 -1.82
C ASN A 30 -1.15 10.65 -1.13
N ALA A 31 -0.26 10.04 -0.35
CA ALA A 31 -0.57 8.89 0.47
C ALA A 31 -1.56 9.30 1.59
N ARG A 32 -2.72 8.64 1.62
CA ARG A 32 -3.70 8.87 2.69
C ARG A 32 -3.15 8.34 4.03
N PRO A 33 -3.34 9.03 5.16
CA PRO A 33 -2.98 8.51 6.48
C PRO A 33 -3.63 7.15 6.78
N ILE A 34 -2.96 6.34 7.58
CA ILE A 34 -3.49 5.05 8.04
C ILE A 34 -4.84 5.25 8.72
N GLN A 35 -5.81 4.40 8.38
CA GLN A 35 -7.14 4.42 8.96
C GLN A 35 -7.25 3.32 10.02
N ARG A 36 -8.04 3.54 11.08
CA ARG A 36 -8.24 2.55 12.15
C ARG A 36 -8.79 1.24 11.58
N LEU A 37 -8.28 0.10 12.06
CA LEU A 37 -8.74 -1.22 11.61
C LEU A 37 -10.19 -1.50 12.04
N ASN A 38 -10.62 -0.95 13.19
CA ASN A 38 -11.92 -1.18 13.80
C ASN A 38 -12.14 -2.68 14.05
N ARG A 39 -13.27 -3.26 13.62
CA ARG A 39 -13.61 -4.68 13.80
C ARG A 39 -13.26 -5.54 12.58
N ARG A 40 -12.40 -5.04 11.68
CA ARG A 40 -11.96 -5.79 10.49
C ARG A 40 -10.79 -6.71 10.86
N PHE A 41 -10.76 -7.89 10.27
CA PHE A 41 -9.66 -8.83 10.43
C PHE A 41 -8.63 -8.63 9.30
N LEU A 42 -7.35 -8.65 9.66
CA LEU A 42 -6.27 -8.85 8.70
C LEU A 42 -6.04 -10.35 8.59
N LEU A 43 -6.09 -10.88 7.37
CA LEU A 43 -5.89 -12.29 7.08
C LEU A 43 -4.58 -12.46 6.32
N GLU A 44 -3.83 -13.50 6.65
CA GLU A 44 -2.59 -13.87 5.99
C GLU A 44 -2.81 -15.15 5.18
N SER A 45 -2.31 -15.20 3.95
CA SER A 45 -2.51 -16.35 3.06
C SER A 45 -1.57 -17.53 3.36
N SER A 46 -0.46 -17.26 4.07
CA SER A 46 0.58 -18.21 4.40
C SER A 46 1.03 -17.92 5.84
N PRO A 47 1.34 -18.92 6.68
CA PRO A 47 2.07 -18.65 7.91
C PRO A 47 3.49 -18.20 7.53
N GLY A 48 3.92 -17.03 8.00
CA GLY A 48 5.33 -16.60 7.92
C GLY A 48 6.32 -17.53 8.62
#